data_AF-A0A7C1WT79-F1
#
_entry.id   AF-A0A7C1WT79-F1
#
_cell.length_a   1.000
_cell.length_b   1.000
_cell.length_c   1.000
_cell.angle_alpha   90.00
_cell.angle_beta   90.00
_cell.angle_gamma   90.00
#
_symmetry.space_group_name_H-M   'P 1'
#
loop_
_entity.id
_entity.type
_entity.pdbx_description
1 polymer ?
#
loop_
_entity_poly.entity_id
_entity_poly.type
_entity_poly.pdbx_seq_one_letter_code
_entity_poly.pdbx_strand_id
1 'polypeptide(L)'
;RSWRDLASPELGKPLAQYGVAALSIADPTQSTSHTRMYEIILQRFGWDEGWRILTLMAANANIYPGSEAARDAVIQGEVAVGITIDFYGYTAQQVNPDCKYVIPPGESIVNGDPIALVNGSKYPEAAQAFIAWVLTEGQKIWLDPAINRLPANPNVFDTPEGAKRSDLKRAYEETMSTPSIEFNDTLALMYEPVMQWYFRAALIEVNDYLKAVWKELLSKYLSGAVSREQLEAYIANLTAPLQFTDPATGKQAILTMDYAISISEKFQNDASYRDSLIAAWKRAAVERYTKLLNELKG
;
A
#
# COMPACT_ATOMS: atom_id res chain seq x y z
N ARG A 1 0.83 -11.60 7.97
CA ARG A 1 1.45 -12.71 7.20
C ARG A 1 0.98 -12.70 5.75
N SER A 2 -0.25 -12.28 5.51
CA SER A 2 -0.83 -11.93 4.20
C SER A 2 -1.36 -10.49 4.24
N TRP A 3 -1.52 -9.85 3.09
CA TRP A 3 -2.25 -8.58 2.99
C TRP A 3 -3.70 -8.71 3.46
N ARG A 4 -4.31 -9.90 3.33
CA ARG A 4 -5.67 -10.17 3.83
C ARG A 4 -5.79 -10.07 5.36
N ASP A 5 -4.70 -10.35 6.09
CA ASP A 5 -4.69 -10.18 7.54
C ASP A 5 -4.91 -8.71 7.92
N LEU A 6 -4.42 -7.79 7.08
CA LEU A 6 -4.57 -6.35 7.31
C LEU A 6 -6.00 -5.85 7.05
N ALA A 7 -6.77 -6.60 6.26
CA ALA A 7 -8.17 -6.38 5.96
C ALA A 7 -9.14 -7.14 6.90
N SER A 8 -8.61 -7.83 7.92
CA SER A 8 -9.40 -8.74 8.75
C SER A 8 -10.23 -8.01 9.82
N PRO A 9 -11.39 -8.57 10.22
CA PRO A 9 -12.10 -8.17 11.44
C PRO A 9 -11.23 -8.25 12.70
N GLU A 10 -10.30 -9.21 12.75
CA GLU A 10 -9.38 -9.42 13.86
C GLU A 10 -8.48 -8.21 14.10
N LEU A 11 -7.91 -7.63 13.04
CA LEU A 11 -7.11 -6.40 13.14
C LEU A 11 -7.98 -5.18 13.50
N GLY A 12 -9.25 -5.19 13.11
CA GLY A 12 -10.20 -4.13 13.43
C GLY A 12 -10.74 -4.13 14.87
N LYS A 13 -10.43 -5.16 15.68
CA LYS A 13 -10.91 -5.25 17.08
C LYS A 13 -10.55 -4.02 17.93
N PRO A 14 -9.32 -3.48 17.91
CA PRO A 14 -8.99 -2.28 18.68
C PRO A 14 -9.81 -1.05 18.26
N LEU A 15 -10.16 -0.93 16.96
CA LEU A 15 -11.02 0.15 16.47
C LEU A 15 -12.43 0.03 17.05
N ALA A 16 -12.99 -1.18 17.06
CA ALA A 16 -14.32 -1.44 17.63
C ALA A 16 -14.35 -1.20 19.15
N GLN A 17 -13.35 -1.71 19.87
CA GLN A 17 -13.33 -1.70 21.34
C GLN A 17 -12.89 -0.36 21.93
N TYR A 18 -11.88 0.27 21.33
CA TYR A 18 -11.21 1.45 21.91
C TYR A 18 -11.31 2.69 21.02
N GLY A 19 -11.81 2.55 19.78
CA GLY A 19 -11.85 3.66 18.82
C GLY A 19 -10.49 4.00 18.21
N VAL A 20 -9.49 3.12 18.36
CA VAL A 20 -8.12 3.34 17.86
C VAL A 20 -7.79 2.32 16.79
N ALA A 21 -7.37 2.79 15.61
CA ALA A 21 -6.91 1.93 14.53
C ALA A 21 -5.53 1.32 14.86
N ALA A 22 -5.30 0.07 14.44
CA ALA A 22 -4.08 -0.67 14.76
C ALA A 22 -3.08 -0.76 13.59
N LEU A 23 -3.41 -0.16 12.45
CA LEU A 23 -2.61 -0.20 11.23
C LEU A 23 -2.19 1.22 10.80
N SER A 24 -0.98 1.40 10.29
CA SER A 24 -0.58 2.60 9.55
C SER A 24 -0.49 2.33 8.05
N ILE A 25 -1.07 3.26 7.27
CA ILE A 25 -0.89 3.36 5.82
C ILE A 25 -0.64 4.84 5.44
N ALA A 26 -0.19 5.08 4.22
CA ALA A 26 -0.03 6.42 3.65
C ALA A 26 -0.88 6.62 2.39
N ASP A 27 -1.18 7.89 2.11
CA ASP A 27 -1.84 8.31 0.87
C ASP A 27 -0.94 7.98 -0.34
N PRO A 28 -1.43 7.23 -1.35
CA PRO A 28 -0.62 6.86 -2.50
C PRO A 28 -0.27 8.06 -3.41
N THR A 29 -0.97 9.19 -3.28
CA THR A 29 -0.58 10.44 -3.95
C THR A 29 0.62 11.14 -3.29
N GLN A 30 1.03 10.68 -2.09
CA GLN A 30 2.12 11.26 -1.30
C GLN A 30 3.27 10.26 -1.05
N SER A 31 3.08 8.97 -1.31
CA SER A 31 4.09 7.92 -1.06
C SER A 31 4.15 6.89 -2.18
N THR A 32 5.20 6.94 -2.99
CA THR A 32 5.45 6.00 -4.10
C THR A 32 5.56 4.53 -3.65
N SER A 33 6.16 4.28 -2.48
CA SER A 33 6.22 2.94 -1.90
C SER A 33 4.85 2.36 -1.56
N HIS A 34 3.92 3.20 -1.11
CA HIS A 34 2.56 2.76 -0.81
C HIS A 34 1.73 2.57 -2.07
N THR A 35 1.90 3.43 -3.08
CA THR A 35 1.39 3.17 -4.44
C THR A 35 1.77 1.76 -4.88
N ARG A 36 3.07 1.43 -4.82
CA ARG A 36 3.57 0.12 -5.24
C ARG A 36 2.97 -1.03 -4.42
N MET A 37 2.86 -0.90 -3.09
CA MET A 37 2.21 -1.92 -2.26
C MET A 37 0.73 -2.13 -2.61
N TYR A 38 -0.01 -1.06 -2.94
CA TYR A 38 -1.39 -1.19 -3.38
C TYR A 38 -1.50 -1.85 -4.76
N GLU A 39 -0.59 -1.57 -5.68
CA GLU A 39 -0.50 -2.25 -6.98
C GLU A 39 -0.19 -3.73 -6.83
N ILE A 40 0.73 -4.10 -5.92
CA ILE A 40 1.05 -5.49 -5.60
C ILE A 40 -0.22 -6.22 -5.15
N ILE A 41 -1.02 -5.61 -4.27
CA ILE A 41 -2.31 -6.17 -3.82
C ILE A 41 -3.26 -6.35 -5.01
N LEU A 42 -3.42 -5.34 -5.86
CA LEU A 42 -4.32 -5.42 -7.03
C LEU A 42 -3.90 -6.52 -8.02
N GLN A 43 -2.61 -6.66 -8.31
CA GLN A 43 -2.13 -7.69 -9.23
C GLN A 43 -2.14 -9.09 -8.60
N ARG A 44 -1.87 -9.20 -7.29
CA ARG A 44 -1.84 -10.49 -6.59
C ARG A 44 -3.23 -11.11 -6.46
N PHE A 45 -4.23 -10.30 -6.15
CA PHE A 45 -5.57 -10.78 -5.83
C PHE A 45 -6.58 -10.55 -6.94
N GLY A 46 -6.19 -9.84 -7.99
CA GLY A 46 -7.11 -9.34 -9.01
C GLY A 46 -7.81 -8.06 -8.56
N TRP A 47 -8.41 -7.35 -9.51
CA TRP A 47 -8.94 -6.00 -9.29
C TRP A 47 -10.00 -5.94 -8.18
N ASP A 48 -11.02 -6.80 -8.23
CA ASP A 48 -12.16 -6.74 -7.32
C ASP A 48 -11.78 -7.14 -5.89
N GLU A 49 -11.11 -8.29 -5.72
CA GLU A 49 -10.65 -8.74 -4.40
C GLU A 49 -9.55 -7.83 -3.85
N GLY A 50 -8.68 -7.29 -4.71
CA GLY A 50 -7.67 -6.30 -4.34
C GLY A 50 -8.32 -5.04 -3.76
N TRP A 51 -9.32 -4.45 -4.43
CA TRP A 51 -10.06 -3.31 -3.90
C TRP A 51 -10.84 -3.64 -2.62
N ARG A 52 -11.34 -4.88 -2.48
CA ARG A 52 -11.92 -5.34 -1.21
C ARG A 52 -10.89 -5.32 -0.07
N ILE A 53 -9.69 -5.84 -0.31
CA ILE A 53 -8.60 -5.82 0.67
C ILE A 53 -8.20 -4.37 1.00
N LEU A 54 -8.00 -3.52 -0.01
CA LEU A 54 -7.61 -2.13 0.17
C LEU A 54 -8.65 -1.32 0.95
N THR A 55 -9.94 -1.54 0.68
CA THR A 55 -11.03 -0.85 1.39
C THR A 55 -11.04 -1.20 2.88
N LEU A 56 -10.96 -2.50 3.21
CA LEU A 56 -10.95 -2.96 4.60
C LEU A 56 -9.64 -2.59 5.32
N MET A 57 -8.51 -2.63 4.60
CA MET A 57 -7.22 -2.15 5.11
C MET A 57 -7.31 -0.67 5.49
N ALA A 58 -7.87 0.18 4.63
CA ALA A 58 -8.08 1.60 4.93
C ALA A 58 -9.07 1.83 6.09
N ALA A 59 -10.08 0.97 6.23
CA ALA A 59 -10.99 1.00 7.37
C ALA A 59 -10.29 0.63 8.70
N ASN A 60 -9.27 -0.22 8.65
CA ASN A 60 -8.45 -0.62 9.80
C ASN A 60 -7.29 0.33 10.13
N ALA A 61 -7.01 1.34 9.29
CA ALA A 61 -5.76 2.09 9.34
C ALA A 61 -5.90 3.56 9.74
N ASN A 62 -4.88 4.10 10.42
CA ASN A 62 -4.57 5.51 10.45
C ASN A 62 -3.79 5.91 9.19
N ILE A 63 -4.05 7.13 8.70
CA ILE A 63 -3.45 7.65 7.48
C ILE A 63 -2.32 8.61 7.85
N TYR A 64 -1.12 8.32 7.35
CA TYR A 64 0.10 9.09 7.58
C TYR A 64 0.54 9.82 6.30
N PRO A 65 1.32 10.92 6.42
CA PRO A 65 1.72 11.74 5.28
C PRO A 65 2.72 11.05 4.33
N GLY A 66 3.33 9.94 4.75
CA GLY A 66 4.28 9.20 3.93
C GLY A 66 4.76 7.92 4.61
N SER A 67 5.56 7.14 3.88
CA SER A 67 6.06 5.85 4.36
C SER A 67 6.96 5.93 5.58
N GLU A 68 7.74 7.00 5.74
CA GLU A 68 8.56 7.22 6.93
C GLU A 68 7.69 7.42 8.18
N ALA A 69 6.70 8.31 8.12
CA ALA A 69 5.79 8.55 9.23
C ALA A 69 4.94 7.30 9.56
N ALA A 70 4.50 6.55 8.54
CA ALA A 70 3.79 5.29 8.75
C ALA A 70 4.67 4.23 9.45
N ARG A 71 5.96 4.15 9.11
CA ARG A 71 6.95 3.30 9.80
C ARG A 71 7.16 3.78 11.23
N ASP A 72 7.37 5.07 11.43
CA ASP A 72 7.69 5.64 12.74
C ASP A 72 6.57 5.46 13.75
N ALA A 73 5.32 5.46 13.31
CA ALA A 73 4.17 5.12 14.14
C ALA A 73 4.26 3.71 14.74
N VAL A 74 4.79 2.74 13.99
CA VAL A 74 5.03 1.37 14.50
C VAL A 74 6.20 1.37 15.48
N ILE A 75 7.30 2.05 15.12
CA ILE A 75 8.49 2.17 15.98
C ILE A 75 8.12 2.76 17.35
N GLN A 76 7.25 3.77 17.37
CA GLN A 76 6.80 4.47 18.57
C GLN A 76 5.68 3.74 19.33
N GLY A 77 5.16 2.64 18.79
CA GLY A 77 4.05 1.88 19.39
C GLY A 77 2.69 2.58 19.30
N GLU A 78 2.53 3.57 18.42
CA GLU A 78 1.23 4.22 18.16
C GLU A 78 0.25 3.26 17.49
N VAL A 79 0.76 2.41 16.60
CA VAL A 79 0.01 1.36 15.90
C VAL A 79 0.76 0.03 15.99
N ALA A 80 0.03 -1.08 15.90
CA ALA A 80 0.61 -2.41 16.02
C ALA A 80 1.30 -2.88 14.72
N VAL A 81 0.79 -2.43 13.57
CA VAL A 81 1.26 -2.87 12.25
C VAL A 81 1.35 -1.67 11.32
N GLY A 82 2.30 -1.68 10.39
CA GLY A 82 2.40 -0.69 9.31
C GLY A 82 2.90 -1.36 8.04
N ILE A 83 2.46 -0.85 6.88
CA ILE A 83 2.95 -1.35 5.59
C ILE A 83 4.17 -0.54 5.17
N THR A 84 5.24 -1.22 4.76
CA THR A 84 6.51 -0.55 4.44
C THR A 84 7.41 -1.42 3.56
N ILE A 85 8.45 -0.79 3.02
CA ILE A 85 9.52 -1.45 2.24
C ILE A 85 10.61 -2.01 3.14
N ASP A 86 11.42 -2.89 2.57
CA ASP A 86 12.40 -3.71 3.27
C ASP A 86 13.34 -2.91 4.19
N PHE A 87 14.05 -1.91 3.67
CA PHE A 87 15.05 -1.18 4.46
C PHE A 87 14.40 -0.34 5.57
N TYR A 88 13.19 0.17 5.37
CA TYR A 88 12.41 0.80 6.44
C TYR A 88 11.96 -0.22 7.49
N GLY A 89 11.58 -1.42 7.08
CA GLY A 89 11.29 -2.53 7.99
C GLY A 89 12.51 -2.92 8.82
N TYR A 90 13.66 -3.13 8.18
CA TYR A 90 14.90 -3.50 8.87
C TYR A 90 15.38 -2.39 9.80
N THR A 91 15.27 -1.12 9.39
CA THR A 91 15.56 0.02 10.27
C THR A 91 14.61 0.06 11.46
N ALA A 92 13.32 -0.25 11.29
CA ALA A 92 12.40 -0.33 12.43
C ALA A 92 12.82 -1.42 13.43
N GLN A 93 13.25 -2.60 12.98
CA GLN A 93 13.76 -3.66 13.86
C GLN A 93 15.04 -3.25 14.61
N GLN A 94 15.91 -2.45 13.97
CA GLN A 94 17.14 -1.95 14.60
C GLN A 94 16.85 -0.88 15.65
N VAL A 95 15.90 0.02 15.38
CA VAL A 95 15.54 1.12 16.30
C VAL A 95 14.67 0.62 17.46
N ASN A 96 13.72 -0.27 17.18
CA ASN A 96 12.86 -0.90 18.18
C ASN A 96 12.89 -2.43 18.01
N PRO A 97 13.59 -3.18 18.89
CA PRO A 97 13.70 -4.64 18.82
C PRO A 97 12.37 -5.41 18.92
N ASP A 98 11.28 -4.77 19.37
CA ASP A 98 9.94 -5.37 19.37
C ASP A 98 9.26 -5.33 18.00
N CYS A 99 9.80 -4.56 17.05
CA CYS A 99 9.36 -4.56 15.66
C CYS A 99 9.88 -5.79 14.92
N LYS A 100 9.05 -6.31 14.01
CA LYS A 100 9.44 -7.37 13.07
C LYS A 100 8.97 -7.04 11.67
N TYR A 101 9.89 -7.04 10.71
CA TYR A 101 9.57 -6.97 9.30
C TYR A 101 9.14 -8.34 8.79
N VAL A 102 8.10 -8.37 7.97
CA VAL A 102 7.52 -9.60 7.43
C VAL A 102 7.26 -9.38 5.94
N ILE A 103 7.82 -10.26 5.12
CA ILE A 103 7.55 -10.32 3.69
C ILE A 103 6.43 -11.35 3.47
N PRO A 104 5.23 -10.95 3.00
CA PRO A 104 4.15 -11.88 2.70
C PRO A 104 4.53 -12.88 1.58
N PRO A 105 4.66 -14.19 1.87
CA PRO A 105 5.12 -15.17 0.88
C PRO A 105 4.13 -15.29 -0.28
N GLY A 106 4.63 -15.14 -1.51
CA GLY A 106 3.83 -15.18 -2.72
C GLY A 106 2.85 -14.01 -2.83
N GLU A 107 3.06 -12.94 -2.08
CA GLU A 107 2.21 -11.74 -2.09
C GLU A 107 3.04 -10.44 -2.10
N SER A 108 4.35 -10.53 -2.31
CA SER A 108 5.29 -9.41 -2.44
C SER A 108 6.07 -9.50 -3.75
N ILE A 109 6.88 -8.49 -4.03
CA ILE A 109 7.86 -8.49 -5.12
C ILE A 109 9.26 -8.24 -4.56
N VAL A 110 10.26 -8.55 -5.38
CA VAL A 110 11.62 -8.04 -5.21
C VAL A 110 11.91 -7.16 -6.42
N ASN A 111 12.11 -5.86 -6.20
CA ASN A 111 12.47 -4.91 -7.24
C ASN A 111 13.85 -4.31 -6.93
N GLY A 112 14.68 -4.15 -7.95
CA GLY A 112 15.93 -3.40 -7.83
C GLY A 112 15.67 -1.91 -7.94
N ASP A 113 16.35 -1.11 -7.11
CA ASP A 113 16.40 0.34 -7.28
C ASP A 113 17.36 0.68 -8.44
N PRO A 114 16.87 1.21 -9.58
CA PRO A 114 17.72 1.45 -10.73
C PRO A 114 18.54 2.73 -10.56
N ILE A 115 19.74 2.74 -11.17
CA ILE A 115 20.53 3.95 -11.39
C ILE A 115 20.55 4.22 -12.89
N ALA A 116 19.99 5.36 -13.30
CA ALA A 116 19.87 5.73 -14.71
C ALA A 116 20.80 6.89 -15.07
N LEU A 117 21.36 6.84 -16.28
CA LEU A 117 22.10 7.93 -16.87
C LEU A 117 21.13 8.89 -17.58
N VAL A 118 21.17 10.17 -17.20
CA VAL A 118 20.33 11.21 -17.81
C VAL A 118 20.74 11.44 -19.26
N ASN A 119 19.76 11.45 -20.16
CA ASN A 119 20.00 11.75 -21.58
C ASN A 119 20.57 13.17 -21.74
N GLY A 120 21.60 13.33 -22.58
CA GLY A 120 22.29 14.61 -22.76
C GLY A 120 23.25 14.99 -21.63
N SER A 121 23.64 14.06 -20.75
CA SER A 121 24.71 14.29 -19.77
C SER A 121 25.96 14.86 -20.44
N LYS A 122 26.56 15.89 -19.82
CA LYS A 122 27.83 16.48 -20.26
C LYS A 122 29.03 15.56 -20.03
N TYR A 123 28.87 14.53 -19.20
CA TYR A 123 29.93 13.60 -18.79
C TYR A 123 29.44 12.15 -18.86
N PRO A 124 29.09 11.62 -20.05
CA PRO A 124 28.49 10.29 -20.17
C PRO A 124 29.45 9.18 -19.74
N GLU A 125 30.74 9.28 -20.10
CA GLU A 125 31.76 8.29 -19.74
C GLU A 125 31.97 8.20 -18.23
N ALA A 126 32.10 9.35 -17.55
CA ALA A 126 32.26 9.38 -16.09
C ALA A 126 31.03 8.85 -15.35
N ALA A 127 29.83 9.17 -15.84
CA ALA A 127 28.58 8.66 -15.27
C ALA A 127 28.44 7.14 -15.48
N GLN A 128 28.82 6.61 -16.65
CA GLN A 128 28.87 5.16 -16.89
C GLN A 128 29.91 4.47 -16.00
N ALA A 129 31.10 5.07 -15.83
CA ALA A 129 32.13 4.55 -14.93
C ALA A 129 31.64 4.52 -13.47
N PHE A 130 30.93 5.55 -13.03
CA PHE A 130 30.31 5.58 -11.70
C PHE A 130 29.27 4.47 -11.54
N ILE A 131 28.35 4.30 -12.50
CA ILE A 131 27.35 3.22 -12.47
C ILE A 131 28.05 1.84 -12.43
N ALA A 132 29.06 1.63 -13.27
CA ALA A 132 29.81 0.39 -13.29
C ALA A 132 30.51 0.12 -11.94
N TRP A 133 31.13 1.14 -11.33
CA TRP A 133 31.74 1.02 -10.01
C TRP A 133 30.70 0.69 -8.93
N VAL A 134 29.53 1.35 -8.96
CA VAL A 134 28.44 1.09 -8.03
C VAL A 134 28.00 -0.37 -8.06
N LEU A 135 27.99 -1.04 -9.22
CA LEU A 135 27.61 -2.46 -9.33
C LEU A 135 28.66 -3.44 -8.74
N THR A 136 29.80 -2.94 -8.27
CA THR A 136 30.89 -3.74 -7.67
C THR A 136 30.99 -3.54 -6.15
N GLU A 137 32.18 -3.23 -5.63
CA GLU A 137 32.44 -2.90 -4.23
C GLU A 137 31.86 -1.56 -3.81
N GLY A 138 31.44 -0.72 -4.77
CA GLY A 138 30.65 0.48 -4.49
C GLY A 138 29.43 0.16 -3.64
N GLN A 139 28.98 -1.12 -3.62
CA GLN A 139 27.91 -1.58 -2.75
C GLN A 139 28.18 -1.78 -1.26
N LYS A 140 29.41 -1.54 -0.81
CA LYS A 140 29.71 -1.57 0.63
C LYS A 140 28.95 -0.49 1.42
N ILE A 141 28.60 0.64 0.81
CA ILE A 141 27.93 1.74 1.52
C ILE A 141 26.54 1.36 2.05
N TRP A 142 25.82 0.44 1.38
CA TRP A 142 24.50 -0.02 1.85
C TRP A 142 24.55 -0.83 3.15
N LEU A 143 25.74 -1.33 3.51
CA LEU A 143 26.00 -2.05 4.76
C LEU A 143 26.14 -1.10 5.96
N ASP A 144 26.18 0.22 5.76
CA ASP A 144 26.14 1.18 6.86
C ASP A 144 24.80 1.05 7.61
N PRO A 145 24.78 0.87 8.95
CA PRO A 145 23.54 0.81 9.72
C PRO A 145 22.61 2.02 9.55
N ALA A 146 23.13 3.19 9.20
CA ALA A 146 22.31 4.37 8.91
C ALA A 146 21.61 4.30 7.53
N ILE A 147 22.07 3.45 6.62
CA ILE A 147 21.50 3.27 5.27
C ILE A 147 20.70 1.97 5.18
N ASN A 148 21.28 0.87 5.65
CA ASN A 148 20.63 -0.41 5.94
C ASN A 148 19.81 -1.02 4.80
N ARG A 149 20.32 -1.00 3.57
CA ARG A 149 19.62 -1.58 2.42
C ARG A 149 20.25 -2.88 1.97
N LEU A 150 19.43 -3.74 1.37
CA LEU A 150 19.92 -4.96 0.74
C LEU A 150 20.74 -4.63 -0.52
N PRO A 151 22.00 -5.10 -0.62
CA PRO A 151 22.81 -4.90 -1.82
C PRO A 151 22.32 -5.82 -2.94
N ALA A 152 22.29 -5.31 -4.17
CA ALA A 152 21.98 -6.13 -5.36
C ALA A 152 23.12 -7.09 -5.71
N ASN A 153 24.37 -6.71 -5.39
CA ASN A 153 25.55 -7.56 -5.55
C ASN A 153 25.85 -8.31 -4.23
N PRO A 154 25.52 -9.61 -4.10
CA PRO A 154 25.69 -10.34 -2.84
C PRO A 154 27.16 -10.50 -2.42
N ASN A 155 28.12 -10.36 -3.33
CA ASN A 155 29.55 -10.49 -3.02
C ASN A 155 30.04 -9.43 -2.02
N VAL A 156 29.28 -8.35 -1.80
CA VAL A 156 29.65 -7.38 -0.75
C VAL A 156 29.57 -7.99 0.65
N PHE A 157 28.80 -9.06 0.86
CA PHE A 157 28.78 -9.77 2.13
C PHE A 157 30.08 -10.52 2.45
N ASP A 158 30.93 -10.77 1.44
CA ASP A 158 32.24 -11.41 1.60
C ASP A 158 33.37 -10.42 1.96
N THR A 159 33.06 -9.12 1.98
CA THR A 159 33.99 -8.07 2.40
C THR A 159 34.13 -8.02 3.93
N PRO A 160 35.20 -7.41 4.48
CA PRO A 160 35.34 -7.23 5.93
C PRO A 160 34.17 -6.46 6.58
N GLU A 161 33.55 -5.53 5.85
CA GLU A 161 32.35 -4.79 6.26
C GLU A 161 31.12 -5.69 6.22
N GLY A 162 30.96 -6.46 5.14
CA GLY A 162 29.86 -7.42 4.94
C GLY A 162 29.82 -8.52 6.00
N ALA A 163 30.99 -9.05 6.36
CA ALA A 163 31.13 -10.07 7.40
C ALA A 163 30.61 -9.61 8.78
N LYS A 164 30.55 -8.30 9.03
CA LYS A 164 30.00 -7.72 10.27
C LYS A 164 28.47 -7.58 10.24
N ARG A 165 27.83 -7.71 9.07
CA ARG A 165 26.38 -7.53 8.85
C ARG A 165 25.64 -8.85 8.67
N SER A 166 25.85 -9.77 9.61
CA SER A 166 25.15 -11.07 9.60
C SER A 166 23.62 -10.95 9.68
N ASP A 167 23.13 -9.87 10.29
CA ASP A 167 21.71 -9.49 10.33
C ASP A 167 21.16 -9.21 8.92
N LEU A 168 21.86 -8.37 8.15
CA LEU A 168 21.46 -7.98 6.80
C LEU A 168 21.66 -9.10 5.78
N LYS A 169 22.70 -9.92 5.96
CA LYS A 169 22.91 -11.12 5.14
C LYS A 169 21.75 -12.10 5.30
N ARG A 170 21.29 -12.34 6.53
CA ARG A 170 20.12 -13.18 6.80
C ARG A 170 18.87 -12.61 6.15
N ALA A 171 18.64 -11.30 6.31
CA ALA A 171 17.53 -10.61 5.65
C ALA A 171 17.59 -10.75 4.12
N TYR A 172 18.76 -10.64 3.51
CA TYR A 172 18.97 -10.87 2.07
C TYR A 172 18.57 -12.31 1.68
N GLU A 173 19.07 -13.32 2.39
CA GLU A 173 18.78 -14.74 2.13
C GLU A 173 17.28 -15.06 2.31
N GLU A 174 16.65 -14.49 3.33
CA GLU A 174 15.20 -14.59 3.57
C GLU A 174 14.41 -13.94 2.43
N THR A 175 14.78 -12.73 2.00
CA THR A 175 14.15 -12.06 0.84
C THR A 175 14.27 -12.91 -0.42
N MET A 176 15.47 -13.41 -0.72
CA MET A 176 15.73 -14.17 -1.96
C MET A 176 15.08 -15.56 -1.98
N SER A 177 14.78 -16.13 -0.81
CA SER A 177 14.08 -17.42 -0.69
C SER A 177 12.55 -17.28 -0.56
N THR A 178 12.05 -16.07 -0.31
CA THR A 178 10.61 -15.82 -0.19
C THR A 178 9.98 -15.76 -1.58
N PRO A 179 8.94 -16.57 -1.87
CA PRO A 179 8.25 -16.50 -3.16
C PRO A 179 7.71 -15.10 -3.44
N SER A 180 7.87 -14.62 -4.67
CA SER A 180 7.30 -13.36 -5.16
C SER A 180 6.14 -13.60 -6.11
N ILE A 181 5.40 -12.54 -6.42
CA ILE A 181 4.42 -12.54 -7.51
C ILE A 181 5.10 -12.23 -8.84
N GLU A 182 4.49 -12.64 -9.94
CA GLU A 182 4.80 -12.06 -11.25
C GLU A 182 4.09 -10.71 -11.36
N PHE A 183 4.86 -9.63 -11.23
CA PHE A 183 4.35 -8.26 -11.30
C PHE A 183 4.60 -7.66 -12.67
N ASN A 184 3.59 -6.98 -13.20
CA ASN A 184 3.63 -6.30 -14.49
C ASN A 184 3.69 -4.78 -14.28
N ASP A 185 4.89 -4.22 -14.33
CA ASP A 185 5.12 -2.76 -14.22
C ASP A 185 4.39 -1.96 -15.29
N THR A 186 4.41 -2.44 -16.54
CA THR A 186 3.74 -1.77 -17.65
C THR A 186 2.24 -1.64 -17.38
N LEU A 187 1.60 -2.71 -16.92
CA LEU A 187 0.19 -2.71 -16.57
C LEU A 187 -0.09 -1.77 -15.39
N ALA A 188 0.73 -1.80 -14.34
CA ALA A 188 0.59 -0.92 -13.19
C ALA A 188 0.56 0.56 -13.59
N LEU A 189 1.54 0.98 -14.41
CA LEU A 189 1.65 2.35 -14.91
C LEU A 189 0.43 2.79 -15.75
N MET A 190 -0.26 1.87 -16.41
CA MET A 190 -1.44 2.21 -17.22
C MET A 190 -2.61 2.70 -16.36
N TYR A 191 -2.80 2.19 -15.14
CA TYR A 191 -3.90 2.59 -14.25
C TYR A 191 -3.47 3.43 -13.04
N GLU A 192 -2.16 3.54 -12.75
CA GLU A 192 -1.60 4.14 -11.53
C GLU A 192 -2.25 5.49 -11.16
N PRO A 193 -2.33 6.50 -12.04
CA PRO A 193 -2.87 7.81 -11.66
C PRO A 193 -4.33 7.72 -11.23
N VAL A 194 -5.13 6.92 -11.91
CA VAL A 194 -6.54 6.73 -11.58
C VAL A 194 -6.69 5.97 -10.27
N MET A 195 -5.88 4.92 -10.06
CA MET A 195 -5.86 4.14 -8.82
C MET A 195 -5.51 5.01 -7.62
N GLN A 196 -4.44 5.81 -7.70
CA GLN A 196 -4.00 6.68 -6.61
C GLN A 196 -5.10 7.65 -6.19
N TRP A 197 -5.69 8.34 -7.15
CA TRP A 197 -6.70 9.37 -6.86
C TRP A 197 -8.06 8.79 -6.48
N TYR A 198 -8.43 7.62 -7.01
CA TYR A 198 -9.60 6.91 -6.53
C TYR A 198 -9.42 6.44 -5.08
N PHE A 199 -8.28 5.83 -4.76
CA PHE A 199 -7.93 5.43 -3.40
C PHE A 199 -8.05 6.61 -2.45
N ARG A 200 -7.42 7.73 -2.80
CA ARG A 200 -7.49 8.96 -2.02
C ARG A 200 -8.93 9.45 -1.85
N ALA A 201 -9.70 9.55 -2.93
CA ALA A 201 -11.06 10.07 -2.91
C ALA A 201 -12.04 9.20 -2.11
N ALA A 202 -11.95 7.87 -2.27
CA ALA A 202 -12.93 6.92 -1.74
C ALA A 202 -12.55 6.32 -0.39
N LEU A 203 -11.25 6.29 -0.04
CA LEU A 203 -10.74 5.60 1.15
C LEU A 203 -10.01 6.51 2.14
N ILE A 204 -9.39 7.61 1.68
CA ILE A 204 -8.63 8.55 2.53
C ILE A 204 -9.46 9.78 2.92
N GLU A 205 -9.92 10.55 1.96
CA GLU A 205 -10.56 11.86 2.22
C GLU A 205 -11.95 11.72 2.84
N VAL A 206 -12.53 10.53 2.77
CA VAL A 206 -13.82 10.16 3.37
C VAL A 206 -13.67 9.05 4.41
N ASN A 207 -12.45 8.82 4.92
CA ASN A 207 -12.12 7.69 5.80
C ASN A 207 -12.99 7.65 7.06
N ASP A 208 -13.38 8.80 7.61
CA ASP A 208 -14.24 8.86 8.79
C ASP A 208 -15.60 8.16 8.57
N TYR A 209 -16.19 8.29 7.38
CA TYR A 209 -17.43 7.60 7.03
C TYR A 209 -17.21 6.08 6.91
N LEU A 210 -16.13 5.67 6.24
CA LEU A 210 -15.73 4.27 6.10
C LEU A 210 -15.50 3.62 7.47
N LYS A 211 -14.72 4.27 8.34
CA LYS A 211 -14.44 3.82 9.70
C LYS A 211 -15.68 3.78 10.56
N ALA A 212 -16.61 4.72 10.41
CA ALA A 212 -17.86 4.70 11.17
C ALA A 212 -18.69 3.45 10.85
N VAL A 213 -18.83 3.11 9.56
CA VAL A 213 -19.49 1.85 9.14
C VAL A 213 -18.78 0.65 9.70
N TRP A 214 -17.45 0.59 9.52
CA TRP A 214 -16.66 -0.56 9.92
C TRP A 214 -16.67 -0.78 11.43
N LYS A 215 -16.53 0.29 12.22
CA LYS A 215 -16.61 0.27 13.68
C LYS A 215 -17.97 -0.23 14.16
N GLU A 216 -19.07 0.27 13.58
CA GLU A 216 -20.43 -0.17 13.95
C GLU A 216 -20.64 -1.65 13.61
N LEU A 217 -20.27 -2.06 12.39
CA LEU A 217 -20.39 -3.43 11.92
C LEU A 217 -19.59 -4.40 12.80
N LEU A 218 -18.33 -4.08 13.10
CA LEU A 218 -17.49 -4.90 13.97
C LEU A 218 -18.02 -4.95 15.41
N SER A 219 -18.54 -3.84 15.94
CA SER A 219 -19.11 -3.81 17.29
C SER A 219 -20.30 -4.76 17.41
N LYS A 220 -21.17 -4.79 16.40
CA LYS A 220 -22.31 -5.72 16.33
C LYS A 220 -21.90 -7.16 16.10
N TYR A 221 -20.88 -7.41 15.28
CA TYR A 221 -20.34 -8.74 15.08
C TYR A 221 -19.72 -9.30 16.37
N LEU A 222 -18.90 -8.49 17.06
CA LEU A 222 -18.22 -8.89 18.30
C LEU A 222 -19.18 -9.09 19.48
N SER A 223 -20.33 -8.41 19.49
CA SER A 223 -21.37 -8.62 20.50
C SER A 223 -22.32 -9.78 20.17
N GLY A 224 -22.20 -10.38 18.98
CA GLY A 224 -23.07 -11.46 18.50
C GLY A 224 -24.40 -11.00 17.91
N ALA A 225 -24.63 -9.69 17.76
CA ALA A 225 -25.83 -9.13 17.12
C ALA A 225 -25.83 -9.30 15.59
N VAL A 226 -24.66 -9.50 14.98
CA VAL A 226 -24.47 -9.79 13.55
C VAL A 226 -23.75 -11.12 13.43
N SER A 227 -24.31 -12.06 12.65
CA SER A 227 -23.69 -13.36 12.36
C SER A 227 -22.49 -13.23 11.42
N ARG A 228 -21.71 -14.29 11.25
CA ARG A 228 -20.59 -14.30 10.29
C ARG A 228 -21.08 -14.10 8.85
N GLU A 229 -22.21 -14.70 8.49
CA GLU A 229 -22.81 -14.58 7.16
C GLU A 229 -23.30 -13.15 6.91
N GLN A 230 -23.92 -12.52 7.91
CA GLN A 230 -24.35 -11.13 7.83
C GLN A 230 -23.14 -10.19 7.73
N LEU A 231 -22.07 -10.43 8.51
CA LEU A 231 -20.83 -9.68 8.41
C LEU A 231 -20.28 -9.72 6.98
N GLU A 232 -20.17 -10.90 6.38
CA GLU A 232 -19.67 -11.05 5.00
C GLU A 232 -20.58 -10.36 3.98
N ALA A 233 -21.90 -10.39 4.17
CA ALA A 233 -22.84 -9.68 3.30
C ALA A 233 -22.66 -8.15 3.38
N TYR A 234 -22.48 -7.60 4.58
CA TYR A 234 -22.18 -6.18 4.77
C TYR A 234 -20.82 -5.80 4.19
N ILE A 235 -19.79 -6.64 4.39
CA ILE A 235 -18.47 -6.43 3.78
C ILE A 235 -18.59 -6.42 2.26
N ALA A 236 -19.30 -7.40 1.67
CA ALA A 236 -19.48 -7.46 0.22
C ALA A 236 -20.14 -6.19 -0.34
N ASN A 237 -21.10 -5.59 0.37
CA ASN A 237 -21.72 -4.33 -0.02
C ASN A 237 -20.76 -3.13 0.19
N LEU A 238 -20.10 -3.07 1.35
CA LEU A 238 -19.14 -2.03 1.70
C LEU A 238 -18.02 -1.92 0.65
N THR A 239 -17.51 -3.06 0.21
CA THR A 239 -16.36 -3.17 -0.69
C THR A 239 -16.71 -3.43 -2.15
N ALA A 240 -18.00 -3.46 -2.53
CA ALA A 240 -18.39 -3.62 -3.91
C ALA A 240 -17.78 -2.51 -4.78
N PRO A 241 -17.56 -2.70 -6.10
CA PRO A 241 -17.16 -1.61 -6.98
C PRO A 241 -18.09 -0.39 -6.82
N LEU A 242 -17.53 0.82 -6.61
CA LEU A 242 -18.34 2.03 -6.50
C LEU A 242 -19.02 2.32 -7.84
N GLN A 243 -20.34 2.47 -7.81
CA GLN A 243 -21.11 3.00 -8.94
C GLN A 243 -21.11 4.53 -8.86
N PHE A 244 -20.80 5.20 -9.96
CA PHE A 244 -20.79 6.65 -10.04
C PHE A 244 -21.18 7.11 -11.45
N THR A 245 -21.69 8.34 -11.55
CA THR A 245 -21.94 8.97 -12.85
C THR A 245 -20.63 9.54 -13.38
N ASP A 246 -20.17 9.04 -14.53
CA ASP A 246 -19.00 9.57 -15.23
C ASP A 246 -19.30 11.01 -15.71
N PRO A 247 -18.53 12.02 -15.27
CA PRO A 247 -18.80 13.42 -15.59
C PRO A 247 -18.59 13.76 -17.08
N ALA A 248 -17.82 12.97 -17.82
CA ALA A 248 -17.62 13.17 -19.26
C ALA A 248 -18.76 12.59 -20.10
N THR A 249 -19.37 11.48 -19.67
CA THR A 249 -20.40 10.79 -20.46
C THR A 249 -21.82 10.95 -19.94
N GLY A 250 -21.97 11.34 -18.67
CA GLY A 250 -23.26 11.36 -17.96
C GLY A 250 -23.85 9.99 -17.68
N LYS A 251 -23.11 8.90 -17.96
CA LYS A 251 -23.56 7.52 -17.77
C LYS A 251 -23.07 6.94 -16.45
N GLN A 252 -23.79 5.94 -15.95
CA GLN A 252 -23.32 5.14 -14.82
C GLN A 252 -22.09 4.33 -15.22
N ALA A 253 -21.10 4.32 -14.34
CA ALA A 253 -19.85 3.60 -14.48
C ALA A 253 -19.47 2.92 -13.16
N ILE A 254 -18.59 1.92 -13.26
CA ILE A 254 -17.89 1.30 -12.14
C ILE A 254 -16.40 1.36 -12.43
N LEU A 255 -15.58 1.45 -11.37
CA LEU A 255 -14.13 1.45 -11.53
C LEU A 255 -13.64 0.01 -11.77
N THR A 256 -13.61 -0.42 -13.03
CA THR A 256 -12.85 -1.61 -13.45
C THR A 256 -11.41 -1.22 -13.83
N MET A 257 -10.52 -2.21 -13.93
CA MET A 257 -9.16 -1.99 -14.43
C MET A 257 -9.18 -1.38 -15.84
N ASP A 258 -9.99 -1.94 -16.76
CA ASP A 258 -10.13 -1.42 -18.12
C ASP A 258 -10.66 0.01 -18.15
N TYR A 259 -11.64 0.33 -17.29
CA TYR A 259 -12.13 1.70 -17.17
C TYR A 259 -11.01 2.64 -16.72
N ALA A 260 -10.28 2.26 -15.67
CA ALA A 260 -9.16 3.06 -15.15
C ALA A 260 -8.09 3.31 -16.22
N ILE A 261 -7.70 2.27 -16.96
CA ILE A 261 -6.77 2.39 -18.09
C ILE A 261 -7.33 3.34 -19.17
N SER A 262 -8.60 3.15 -19.56
CA SER A 262 -9.21 3.90 -20.66
C SER A 262 -9.29 5.40 -20.43
N ILE A 263 -9.36 5.85 -19.17
CA ILE A 263 -9.45 7.27 -18.81
C ILE A 263 -8.10 7.86 -18.38
N SER A 264 -7.06 7.05 -18.19
CA SER A 264 -5.81 7.43 -17.53
C SER A 264 -5.11 8.62 -18.19
N GLU A 265 -5.03 8.65 -19.52
CA GLU A 265 -4.44 9.76 -20.27
C GLU A 265 -5.21 11.06 -20.06
N LYS A 266 -6.54 11.01 -20.23
CA LYS A 266 -7.40 12.19 -20.03
C LYS A 266 -7.34 12.68 -18.58
N PHE A 267 -7.35 11.75 -17.63
CA PHE A 267 -7.29 12.05 -16.20
C PHE A 267 -6.03 12.79 -15.80
N GLN A 268 -4.89 12.48 -16.43
CA GLN A 268 -3.63 13.18 -16.20
C GLN A 268 -3.58 14.57 -16.84
N ASN A 269 -4.13 14.70 -18.05
CA ASN A 269 -3.99 15.90 -18.88
C ASN A 269 -5.11 16.94 -18.70
N ASP A 270 -6.26 16.56 -18.16
CA ASP A 270 -7.42 17.44 -17.96
C ASP A 270 -7.77 17.56 -16.47
N ALA A 271 -7.32 18.65 -15.85
CA ALA A 271 -7.56 18.93 -14.44
C ALA A 271 -9.06 19.08 -14.11
N SER A 272 -9.87 19.64 -14.99
CA SER A 272 -11.30 19.83 -14.75
C SER A 272 -12.04 18.49 -14.76
N TYR A 273 -11.70 17.62 -15.71
CA TYR A 273 -12.21 16.25 -15.75
C TYR A 273 -11.79 15.46 -14.50
N ARG A 274 -10.51 15.53 -14.14
CA ARG A 274 -9.97 14.90 -12.92
C ARG A 274 -10.73 15.33 -11.67
N ASP A 275 -10.88 16.62 -11.44
CA ASP A 275 -11.52 17.16 -10.24
C ASP A 275 -13.01 16.77 -10.18
N SER A 276 -13.69 16.79 -11.32
CA SER A 276 -15.09 16.36 -11.43
C SER A 276 -15.25 14.87 -11.12
N LEU A 277 -14.32 14.03 -11.58
CA LEU A 277 -14.34 12.60 -11.37
C LEU A 277 -14.02 12.24 -9.91
N ILE A 278 -13.03 12.90 -9.31
CA ILE A 278 -12.74 12.79 -7.86
C ILE A 278 -13.97 13.16 -7.04
N ALA A 279 -14.66 14.25 -7.38
CA ALA A 279 -15.88 14.65 -6.69
C ALA A 279 -17.01 13.62 -6.84
N ALA A 280 -17.13 12.98 -8.01
CA ALA A 280 -18.10 11.91 -8.25
C ALA A 280 -17.81 10.68 -7.38
N TRP A 281 -16.54 10.24 -7.31
CA TRP A 281 -16.14 9.12 -6.46
C TRP A 281 -16.37 9.39 -4.98
N LYS A 282 -16.01 10.59 -4.49
CA LYS A 282 -16.28 11.00 -3.11
C LYS A 282 -17.76 10.92 -2.77
N ARG A 283 -18.61 11.49 -3.64
CA ARG A 283 -20.06 11.49 -3.42
C ARG A 283 -20.61 10.08 -3.34
N ALA A 284 -20.22 9.22 -4.29
CA ALA A 284 -20.64 7.82 -4.31
C ALA A 284 -20.18 7.05 -3.06
N ALA A 285 -18.94 7.27 -2.61
CA ALA A 285 -18.40 6.64 -1.41
C ALA A 285 -19.17 7.08 -0.15
N VAL A 286 -19.36 8.40 0.03
CA VAL A 286 -20.11 8.95 1.18
C VAL A 286 -21.56 8.47 1.19
N GLU A 287 -22.23 8.43 0.04
CA GLU A 287 -23.59 7.92 -0.07
C GLU A 287 -23.69 6.46 0.37
N ARG A 288 -22.80 5.59 -0.14
CA ARG A 288 -22.75 4.18 0.27
C ARG A 288 -22.49 4.05 1.76
N TYR A 289 -21.44 4.68 2.28
CA TYR A 289 -21.05 4.52 3.68
C TYR A 289 -22.15 5.04 4.61
N THR A 290 -22.77 6.18 4.29
CA THR A 290 -23.88 6.72 5.07
C THR A 290 -25.08 5.79 5.07
N LYS A 291 -25.44 5.23 3.90
CA LYS A 291 -26.54 4.26 3.78
C LYS A 291 -26.28 3.03 4.65
N LEU A 292 -25.10 2.41 4.54
CA LEU A 292 -24.74 1.24 5.33
C LEU A 292 -24.70 1.53 6.82
N LEU A 293 -24.20 2.70 7.22
CA LEU A 293 -24.19 3.10 8.63
C LEU A 293 -25.61 3.24 9.19
N ASN A 294 -26.54 3.80 8.41
CA ASN A 294 -27.94 3.92 8.80
C ASN A 294 -28.62 2.55 8.89
N GLU A 295 -28.35 1.64 7.96
CA GLU A 295 -28.84 0.25 8.00
C GLU A 295 -28.32 -0.50 9.23
N LEU A 296 -27.07 -0.26 9.64
CA LEU A 296 -26.52 -0.88 10.84
C LEU A 296 -27.09 -0.28 12.12
N LYS A 297 -27.44 1.01 12.14
CA LYS A 297 -28.00 1.69 13.32
C LYS A 297 -29.50 1.47 13.52
N GLY A 298 -30.23 1.20 12.44
CA GLY A 298 -31.63 0.79 12.49
C GLY A 298 -31.82 -0.59 13.09
#